data_AF-A0A166KNH8-F1
#
_entry.id   AF-A0A166KNH8-F1
#
_cell.length_a   1.000
_cell.length_b   1.000
_cell.length_c   1.000
_cell.angle_alpha   90.00
_cell.angle_beta   90.00
_cell.angle_gamma   90.00
#
_symmetry.space_group_name_H-M   'P 1'
#
loop_
_entity.id
_entity.type
_entity.pdbx_description
1 polymer ?
#
loop_
_entity_poly.entity_id
_entity_poly.type
_entity_poly.pdbx_seq_one_letter_code
_entity_poly.pdbx_strand_id
1 'polypeptide(L)'
;MIACLLGAKDRLHRLKKLTFGGYVDWDISCQDISAVFATVPKLRFLRFHHLSSGGTRLQLPWKQLHELTMDGELSAHNCLDILETTPSLQKCEFWIGVTETENTHASSSIILPMLRCMTICFTNNPQDLPYFLSAVHLPA
;
A
#
# COMPACT_ATOMS: atom_id res chain seq x y z
N MET A 1 2.41 -0.36 -17.20
CA MET A 1 1.23 -1.18 -17.62
C MET A 1 -0.11 -0.66 -17.09
N ILE A 2 -0.10 0.16 -16.03
CA ILE A 2 -1.32 0.83 -15.53
C ILE A 2 -1.91 1.83 -16.54
N ALA A 3 -1.11 2.32 -17.49
CA ALA A 3 -1.58 3.12 -18.63
C ALA A 3 -2.77 2.50 -19.39
N CYS A 4 -2.95 1.17 -19.40
CA CYS A 4 -4.12 0.52 -19.99
C CYS A 4 -5.45 1.00 -19.34
N LEU A 5 -5.42 1.44 -18.08
CA LEU A 5 -6.58 2.00 -17.39
C LEU A 5 -6.88 3.45 -17.80
N LEU A 6 -5.94 4.16 -18.45
CA LEU A 6 -6.19 5.52 -18.94
C LEU A 6 -7.33 5.55 -19.98
N GLY A 7 -7.45 4.50 -20.81
CA GLY A 7 -8.56 4.35 -21.75
C GLY A 7 -9.92 4.12 -21.06
N ALA A 8 -9.91 3.69 -19.80
CA ALA A 8 -11.10 3.49 -19.00
C ALA A 8 -11.37 4.61 -18.00
N LYS A 9 -10.50 5.63 -17.89
CA LYS A 9 -10.49 6.60 -16.79
C LYS A 9 -11.88 7.15 -16.46
N ASP A 10 -12.66 7.60 -17.45
CA ASP A 10 -13.96 8.26 -17.22
C ASP A 10 -15.10 7.28 -16.88
N ARG A 11 -14.83 5.97 -16.91
CA ARG A 11 -15.82 4.91 -16.74
C ARG A 11 -15.74 4.21 -15.38
N LEU A 12 -14.78 4.58 -14.54
CA LEU A 12 -14.51 3.89 -13.28
C LEU A 12 -15.16 4.54 -12.04
N HIS A 13 -16.03 5.55 -12.21
CA HIS A 13 -16.63 6.31 -11.10
C HIS A 13 -17.46 5.49 -10.08
N ARG A 14 -17.84 4.25 -10.42
CA ARG A 14 -18.54 3.30 -9.52
C ARG A 14 -17.63 2.22 -8.95
N LEU A 15 -16.37 2.15 -9.39
CA LEU A 15 -15.44 1.09 -9.01
C LEU A 15 -15.14 1.19 -7.51
N LYS A 16 -15.38 0.07 -6.80
CA LYS A 16 -15.14 -0.05 -5.36
C LYS A 16 -13.94 -0.95 -5.03
N LYS A 17 -13.60 -1.87 -5.94
CA LYS A 17 -12.53 -2.84 -5.76
C LYS A 17 -11.66 -2.85 -7.01
N LEU A 18 -10.35 -2.76 -6.83
CA LEU A 18 -9.37 -2.82 -7.90
C LEU A 18 -8.25 -3.76 -7.46
N THR A 19 -7.94 -4.73 -8.31
CA THR A 19 -6.85 -5.69 -8.09
C THR A 19 -5.93 -5.64 -9.30
N PHE A 20 -4.65 -5.40 -9.05
CA PHE A 20 -3.57 -5.59 -9.98
C PHE A 20 -2.93 -6.93 -9.65
N GLY A 21 -3.08 -7.91 -10.54
CA GLY A 21 -2.65 -9.29 -10.33
C GLY A 21 -2.01 -9.91 -11.57
N GLY A 22 -1.28 -11.01 -11.37
CA GLY A 22 -0.57 -11.75 -12.42
C GLY A 22 0.95 -11.72 -12.24
N TYR A 23 1.66 -12.56 -12.99
CA TYR A 23 3.14 -12.63 -13.05
C TYR A 23 3.75 -11.47 -13.82
N VAL A 24 3.31 -10.27 -13.49
CA VAL A 24 3.66 -9.06 -14.21
C VAL A 24 4.20 -8.09 -13.19
N ASP A 25 5.46 -7.72 -13.36
CA ASP A 25 6.07 -6.71 -12.52
C ASP A 25 5.39 -5.37 -12.79
N TRP A 26 4.67 -4.89 -11.78
CA TRP A 26 4.03 -3.59 -11.86
C TRP A 26 5.06 -2.54 -11.48
N ASP A 27 5.80 -2.06 -12.47
CA ASP A 27 6.56 -0.82 -12.32
C ASP A 27 5.60 0.38 -12.35
N ILE A 28 5.37 0.94 -11.17
CA ILE A 28 4.50 2.09 -10.94
C ILE A 28 5.32 3.39 -10.78
N SER A 29 6.65 3.31 -10.81
CA SER A 29 7.53 4.47 -10.69
C SER A 29 7.46 5.41 -11.90
N CYS A 30 7.02 4.89 -13.05
CA CYS A 30 7.15 5.55 -14.35
C CYS A 30 5.85 6.15 -14.92
N GLN A 31 4.70 6.01 -14.25
CA GLN A 31 3.41 6.48 -14.79
C GLN A 31 2.64 7.28 -13.74
N ASP A 32 2.17 8.47 -14.12
CA ASP A 32 1.27 9.30 -13.32
C ASP A 32 -0.11 8.63 -13.23
N ILE A 33 -0.19 7.58 -12.42
CA ILE A 33 -1.39 6.79 -12.18
C ILE A 33 -2.42 7.54 -11.34
N SER A 34 -2.03 8.68 -10.74
CA SER A 34 -2.92 9.54 -9.96
C SER A 34 -4.17 9.90 -10.76
N ALA A 35 -4.05 10.09 -12.08
CA ALA A 35 -5.15 10.36 -12.99
C ALA A 35 -6.18 9.22 -13.07
N VAL A 36 -5.75 7.96 -12.98
CA VAL A 36 -6.67 6.80 -12.91
C VAL A 36 -7.37 6.79 -11.56
N PHE A 37 -6.66 7.12 -10.49
CA PHE A 37 -7.24 7.10 -9.16
C PHE A 37 -8.18 8.27 -8.87
N ALA A 38 -7.96 9.43 -9.51
CA ALA A 38 -8.86 10.57 -9.48
C ALA A 38 -10.25 10.23 -10.02
N THR A 39 -10.37 9.24 -10.91
CA THR A 39 -11.64 8.83 -11.50
C THR A 39 -12.33 7.66 -10.79
N VAL A 40 -11.74 7.15 -9.70
CA VAL A 40 -12.33 6.10 -8.83
C VAL A 40 -12.60 6.61 -7.41
N PRO A 41 -13.45 7.65 -7.23
CA PRO A 41 -13.73 8.26 -5.92
C PRO A 41 -14.48 7.34 -4.95
N LYS A 42 -14.86 6.12 -5.37
CA LYS A 42 -15.54 5.12 -4.55
C LYS A 42 -14.67 3.92 -4.24
N LEU A 43 -13.39 3.96 -4.59
CA LEU A 43 -12.47 2.86 -4.36
C LEU A 43 -12.28 2.65 -2.86
N ARG A 44 -12.61 1.44 -2.38
CA ARG A 44 -12.48 1.03 -0.97
C ARG A 44 -11.51 -0.12 -0.79
N PHE A 45 -11.33 -0.94 -1.82
CA PHE A 45 -10.44 -2.10 -1.81
C PHE A 45 -9.41 -1.96 -2.91
N LEU A 46 -8.13 -2.07 -2.56
CA LEU A 46 -7.02 -2.04 -3.49
C LEU A 46 -6.06 -3.19 -3.20
N ARG A 47 -5.72 -3.95 -4.23
CA ARG A 47 -4.73 -5.02 -4.14
C ARG A 47 -3.67 -4.86 -5.22
N PHE A 48 -2.41 -4.97 -4.83
CA PHE A 48 -1.28 -5.07 -5.72
C PHE A 48 -0.55 -6.38 -5.48
N HIS A 49 -0.29 -7.10 -6.56
CA HIS A 49 0.63 -8.24 -6.58
C HIS A 49 1.91 -7.86 -7.32
N HIS A 50 3.06 -8.37 -6.87
CA HIS A 50 4.37 -8.23 -7.48
C HIS A 50 4.75 -6.77 -7.78
N LEU A 51 4.63 -5.90 -6.77
CA LEU A 51 5.18 -4.55 -6.83
C LEU A 51 6.70 -4.61 -6.91
N SER A 52 7.30 -3.96 -7.91
CA SER A 52 8.75 -3.82 -8.00
C SER A 52 9.25 -2.67 -7.09
N SER A 53 10.56 -2.66 -6.79
CA SER A 53 11.29 -1.75 -5.88
C SER A 53 11.16 -0.23 -6.13
N GLY A 54 10.32 0.21 -7.07
CA GLY A 54 9.94 1.60 -7.29
C GLY A 54 8.61 2.04 -6.67
N GLY A 55 7.95 1.19 -5.88
CA GLY A 55 6.59 1.42 -5.33
C GLY A 55 6.44 2.56 -4.31
N THR A 56 7.51 3.28 -3.99
CA THR A 56 7.59 4.25 -2.87
C THR A 56 6.95 5.61 -3.14
N ARG A 57 6.39 5.84 -4.33
CA ARG A 57 5.73 7.11 -4.69
C ARG A 57 4.34 6.93 -5.28
N LEU A 58 3.62 5.93 -4.77
CA LEU A 58 2.23 5.72 -5.12
C LEU A 58 1.36 6.87 -4.64
N GLN A 59 1.05 7.81 -5.54
CA GLN A 59 0.05 8.86 -5.33
C GLN A 59 -1.35 8.26 -5.46
N LEU A 60 -1.79 7.58 -4.40
CA LEU A 60 -3.08 6.94 -4.30
C LEU A 60 -4.01 7.74 -3.37
N PRO A 61 -5.33 7.59 -3.54
CA PRO A 61 -6.33 8.19 -2.66
C PRO A 61 -6.43 7.35 -1.39
N TRP A 62 -5.34 7.32 -0.61
CA TRP A 62 -5.18 6.51 0.59
C TRP A 62 -6.34 6.69 1.57
N LYS A 63 -6.77 7.95 1.79
CA LYS A 63 -7.82 8.34 2.74
C LYS A 63 -9.21 7.74 2.52
N GLN A 64 -9.50 7.13 1.36
CA GLN A 64 -10.78 6.48 1.11
C GLN A 64 -10.72 4.94 1.17
N LEU A 65 -9.51 4.36 1.22
CA LEU A 65 -9.32 2.91 1.24
C LEU A 65 -9.69 2.33 2.62
N HIS A 66 -10.44 1.24 2.60
CA HIS A 66 -10.81 0.46 3.77
C HIS A 66 -10.02 -0.85 3.83
N GLU A 67 -9.65 -1.39 2.67
CA GLU A 67 -8.93 -2.65 2.55
C GLU A 67 -7.76 -2.48 1.59
N LEU A 68 -6.59 -2.93 2.03
CA LEU A 68 -5.35 -2.81 1.26
C LEU A 68 -4.53 -4.09 1.36
N THR A 69 -4.15 -4.65 0.23
CA THR A 69 -3.23 -5.77 0.17
C THR A 69 -2.09 -5.43 -0.78
N MET A 70 -0.85 -5.61 -0.34
CA MET A 70 0.32 -5.44 -1.19
C MET A 70 1.33 -6.56 -0.96
N ASP A 71 1.88 -7.05 -2.07
CA ASP A 71 3.03 -7.94 -2.08
C ASP A 71 4.04 -7.53 -3.17
N GLY A 72 5.29 -7.98 -3.01
CA GLY A 72 6.40 -7.67 -3.90
C GLY A 72 7.67 -7.26 -3.16
N GLU A 73 8.46 -6.39 -3.78
CA GLU A 73 9.69 -5.79 -3.25
C GLU A 73 9.38 -4.62 -2.29
N LEU A 74 8.51 -4.86 -1.30
CA LEU A 74 8.13 -3.86 -0.29
C LEU A 74 9.09 -3.87 0.89
N SER A 75 9.47 -2.69 1.36
CA SER A 75 10.14 -2.51 2.66
C SER A 75 9.15 -2.22 3.79
N ALA A 76 9.59 -2.48 5.02
CA ALA A 76 8.82 -2.13 6.21
C ALA A 76 8.50 -0.63 6.27
N HIS A 77 9.46 0.23 5.90
CA HIS A 77 9.30 1.67 5.88
C HIS A 77 8.21 2.11 4.89
N ASN A 78 8.18 1.54 3.68
CA ASN A 78 7.15 1.88 2.70
C ASN A 78 5.75 1.56 3.21
N CYS A 79 5.60 0.40 3.87
CA CYS A 79 4.34 0.02 4.49
C CYS A 79 3.93 1.00 5.60
N LEU A 80 4.87 1.50 6.40
CA LEU A 80 4.61 2.51 7.43
C LEU A 80 4.14 3.84 6.81
N ASP A 81 4.81 4.36 5.78
CA ASP A 81 4.42 5.60 5.09
C ASP A 81 2.99 5.51 4.51
N ILE A 82 2.66 4.34 3.94
CA ILE A 82 1.32 4.06 3.44
C ILE A 82 0.31 4.06 4.60
N LEU A 83 0.63 3.40 5.71
CA LEU A 83 -0.24 3.37 6.88
C LEU A 83 -0.49 4.77 7.46
N GLU A 84 0.54 5.61 7.55
CA GLU A 84 0.43 7.00 8.02
C GLU A 84 -0.54 7.83 7.17
N THR A 85 -0.61 7.54 5.87
CA THR A 85 -1.48 8.26 4.93
C THR A 85 -2.88 7.65 4.76
N THR A 86 -3.17 6.52 5.42
CA THR A 86 -4.41 5.73 5.23
C THR A 86 -5.22 5.57 6.53
N PRO A 87 -5.73 6.66 7.16
CA PRO A 87 -6.41 6.59 8.45
C PRO A 87 -7.77 5.85 8.43
N SER A 88 -8.37 5.67 7.25
CA SER A 88 -9.65 4.97 7.06
C SER A 88 -9.51 3.44 6.96
N LEU A 89 -8.28 2.92 7.02
CA LEU A 89 -8.00 1.52 6.77
C LEU A 89 -8.58 0.64 7.88
N GLN A 90 -9.34 -0.38 7.48
CA GLN A 90 -9.96 -1.36 8.37
C GLN A 90 -9.24 -2.71 8.31
N LYS A 91 -8.70 -3.05 7.13
CA LYS A 91 -7.91 -4.26 6.92
C LYS A 91 -6.68 -3.96 6.08
N CYS A 92 -5.53 -4.46 6.51
CA CYS A 92 -4.31 -4.41 5.71
C CYS A 92 -3.58 -5.76 5.70
N GLU A 93 -2.94 -6.03 4.57
CA GLU A 93 -2.09 -7.20 4.38
C GLU A 93 -0.83 -6.78 3.61
N PHE A 94 0.34 -6.94 4.23
CA PHE A 94 1.63 -6.58 3.66
C PHE A 94 2.57 -7.77 3.64
N TRP A 95 3.14 -8.06 2.47
CA TRP A 95 4.20 -9.05 2.29
C TRP A 95 5.50 -8.30 2.03
N ILE A 96 6.31 -8.18 3.08
CA ILE A 96 7.55 -7.40 3.13
C ILE A 96 8.70 -8.31 2.72
N GLY A 97 9.32 -7.98 1.59
CA GLY A 97 10.39 -8.77 0.98
C GLY A 97 11.76 -8.08 0.97
N VAL A 98 11.81 -6.77 1.19
CA VAL A 98 13.05 -5.97 1.13
C VAL A 98 13.40 -5.46 2.52
N THR A 99 14.67 -5.62 2.89
CA THR A 99 15.26 -5.03 4.09
C THR A 99 15.93 -3.73 3.75
N GLU A 100 15.68 -2.70 4.54
CA GLU A 100 16.47 -1.49 4.50
C GLU A 100 17.67 -1.66 5.44
N THR A 101 18.89 -1.59 4.91
CA THR A 101 20.12 -1.70 5.69
C THR A 101 20.54 -0.38 6.35
N GLU A 102 19.86 0.71 6.02
CA GLU A 102 20.13 2.01 6.63
C GLU A 102 19.25 2.17 7.87
N ASN A 103 19.86 2.55 8.99
CA ASN A 103 19.17 2.86 10.24
C ASN A 103 18.22 4.05 10.02
N THR A 104 17.01 3.78 9.56
CA THR A 104 15.97 4.77 9.42
C THR A 104 15.41 5.10 10.80
N HIS A 105 15.55 6.37 11.15
CA HIS A 105 15.16 6.95 12.43
C HIS A 105 13.72 6.61 12.83
N ALA A 106 13.48 6.64 14.14
CA ALA A 106 12.17 6.44 14.77
C ALA A 106 11.08 7.26 14.06
N SER A 107 10.21 6.58 13.32
CA SER A 107 9.01 7.19 12.76
C SER A 107 8.06 7.61 13.87
N SER A 108 7.30 8.66 13.59
CA SER A 108 6.10 9.08 14.33
C SER A 108 5.22 7.87 14.68
N SER A 109 4.65 7.87 15.89
CA SER A 109 3.60 6.93 16.27
C SER A 109 2.46 6.99 15.24
N ILE A 110 2.22 5.88 14.53
CA ILE A 110 1.16 5.76 13.53
C ILE A 110 -0.10 5.27 14.23
N ILE A 111 -1.14 6.10 14.22
CA ILE A 111 -2.43 5.77 14.81
C ILE A 111 -3.37 5.33 13.68
N LEU A 112 -3.88 4.09 13.79
CA LEU A 112 -4.80 3.51 12.81
C LEU A 112 -6.18 3.27 13.45
N PRO A 113 -6.98 4.33 13.66
CA PRO A 113 -8.14 4.29 14.54
C PRO A 113 -9.24 3.31 14.09
N MET A 114 -9.29 3.01 12.78
CA MET A 114 -10.30 2.15 12.18
C MET A 114 -9.83 0.71 11.95
N LEU A 115 -8.56 0.40 12.21
CA LEU A 115 -7.97 -0.88 11.83
C LEU A 115 -8.48 -2.01 12.72
N ARG A 116 -8.98 -3.06 12.08
CA ARG A 116 -9.53 -4.26 12.73
C ARG A 116 -8.72 -5.51 12.42
N CYS A 117 -8.01 -5.52 11.29
CA CYS A 117 -7.26 -6.66 10.84
C CYS A 117 -5.96 -6.21 10.19
N MET A 118 -4.85 -6.77 10.67
CA MET A 118 -3.52 -6.53 10.15
C MET A 118 -2.85 -7.89 9.94
N THR A 119 -2.36 -8.12 8.73
CA THR A 119 -1.54 -9.28 8.39
C THR A 119 -0.22 -8.78 7.85
N ILE A 120 0.88 -9.20 8.46
CA ILE A 120 2.21 -8.82 8.03
C ILE A 120 3.03 -10.09 7.87
N CYS A 121 3.65 -10.25 6.71
CA CYS A 121 4.50 -11.38 6.38
C CYS A 121 5.89 -10.85 6.01
N PHE A 122 6.91 -11.20 6.78
CA PHE A 122 8.31 -10.92 6.44
C PHE A 122 8.91 -12.17 5.81
N THR A 123 9.30 -12.11 4.52
CA THR A 123 9.76 -13.30 3.80
C THR A 123 11.26 -13.52 3.89
N ASN A 124 12.07 -12.46 4.02
CA ASN A 124 13.52 -12.55 3.89
C ASN A 124 14.31 -12.15 5.15
N ASN A 125 13.78 -11.27 6.00
CA ASN A 125 14.45 -10.88 7.25
C ASN A 125 13.44 -10.35 8.28
N PRO A 126 13.31 -11.00 9.44
CA PRO A 126 12.38 -10.57 10.49
C PRO A 126 12.94 -9.44 11.38
N GLN A 127 14.15 -8.92 11.15
CA GLN A 127 14.76 -7.90 12.01
C GLN A 127 14.00 -6.57 12.02
N ASP A 128 13.26 -6.26 10.96
CA ASP A 128 12.45 -5.03 10.86
C ASP A 128 11.08 -5.16 11.55
N LEU A 129 10.67 -6.38 11.95
CA LEU A 129 9.37 -6.64 12.57
C LEU A 129 9.20 -5.89 13.91
N PRO A 130 10.15 -5.93 14.87
CA PRO A 130 10.01 -5.20 16.12
C PRO A 130 9.88 -3.68 15.89
N TYR A 131 10.65 -3.14 14.96
CA TYR A 131 10.57 -1.74 14.56
C TYR A 131 9.18 -1.41 13.99
N PHE A 132 8.72 -2.18 13.01
CA PHE A 132 7.40 -2.01 12.40
C PHE A 132 6.28 -2.00 13.44
N LEU A 133 6.29 -2.98 14.35
CA LEU A 133 5.27 -3.09 15.40
C LEU A 133 5.36 -1.95 16.43
N SER A 134 6.56 -1.46 16.74
CA SER A 134 6.73 -0.32 17.66
C SER A 134 6.20 1.01 17.11
N ALA A 135 6.15 1.17 15.79
CA ALA A 135 5.62 2.37 15.15
C ALA A 135 4.09 2.38 15.14
N VAL A 136 3.44 1.21 15.08
CA VAL A 136 1.99 1.10 14.90
C VAL A 136 1.25 1.03 16.23
N HIS A 137 0.30 1.94 16.42
CA HIS A 137 -0.62 1.94 17.55
C HIS A 137 -1.99 1.47 17.07
N LEU A 138 -2.36 0.27 17.51
CA LEU A 138 -3.67 -0.33 17.24
C LEU A 138 -4.74 0.28 18.15
N PRO A 139 -5.99 0.41 17.67
CA PRO A 139 -7.09 0.84 18.51
C PRO A 139 -7.31 -0.17 19.65
N ALA A 140 -7.60 0.36 20.84
CA ALA A 140 -7.89 -0.42 22.06
C ALA A 140 -9.21 -1.20 21.98
#